data_AF-A0A7C4AFG5-F1
#
_entry.id   AF-A0A7C4AFG5-F1
#
_cell.length_a   1.000
_cell.length_b   1.000
_cell.length_c   1.000
_cell.angle_alpha   90.00
_cell.angle_beta   90.00
_cell.angle_gamma   90.00
#
_symmetry.space_group_name_H-M   'P 1'
#
loop_
_entity.id
_entity.type
_entity.pdbx_description
1 polymer ?
#
loop_
_entity_poly.entity_id
_entity_poly.type
_entity_poly.pdbx_seq_one_letter_code
_entity_poly.pdbx_strand_id
1 'polypeptide(L)'
;MMKSDSIWKHLGLAFALALVFYVGFFYGVEHLRRRRGPWEVTFTTNASGRPVVAVGQPALQIPTIELVFPAQTNAPLPGPQTVRFDQPATQAIPFGMVKFLDTTVLPGTVTLDLFGHEIEFLPRTLIIDKHEHPWRPARTITLTNTPGPPAPAAPSP
;
A
#
# COMPACT_ATOMS: atom_id res chain seq x y z
N MET A 1 54.35 -5.32 -25.41
CA MET A 1 53.12 -5.75 -26.12
C MET A 1 52.30 -6.60 -25.17
N MET A 2 51.31 -6.03 -24.47
CA MET A 2 50.47 -6.78 -23.53
C MET A 2 49.63 -7.80 -24.29
N LYS A 3 49.53 -9.01 -23.74
CA LYS A 3 48.85 -10.17 -24.34
C LYS A 3 47.34 -9.93 -24.29
N SER A 4 46.78 -9.29 -25.32
CA SER A 4 45.34 -8.96 -25.41
C SER A 4 44.42 -10.16 -25.18
N ASP A 5 44.85 -11.38 -25.49
CA ASP A 5 44.06 -12.59 -25.24
C ASP A 5 43.78 -12.89 -23.77
N SER A 6 44.65 -12.47 -22.85
CA SER A 6 44.43 -12.71 -21.42
C SER A 6 43.45 -11.70 -20.84
N ILE A 7 43.53 -10.44 -21.25
CA ILE A 7 42.73 -9.36 -20.66
C ILE A 7 41.25 -9.50 -21.00
N TRP A 8 40.91 -9.92 -22.23
CA TRP A 8 39.52 -10.17 -22.63
C TRP A 8 38.89 -11.33 -21.88
N LYS A 9 39.67 -12.37 -21.54
CA LYS A 9 39.20 -13.49 -20.72
C LYS A 9 38.89 -13.07 -19.28
N HIS A 10 39.77 -12.27 -18.67
CA HIS A 10 39.53 -11.74 -17.33
C HIS A 10 38.35 -10.76 -17.31
N LEU A 11 38.24 -9.90 -18.33
CA LEU A 11 37.12 -8.97 -18.45
C LEU A 11 35.78 -9.71 -18.63
N GLY A 12 35.74 -10.73 -19.50
CA GLY A 12 34.57 -11.57 -19.70
C GLY A 12 34.16 -12.34 -18.45
N LEU A 13 35.14 -12.91 -17.72
CA LEU A 13 34.88 -13.59 -16.45
C LEU A 13 34.35 -12.62 -15.38
N ALA A 14 34.97 -11.44 -15.24
CA ALA A 14 34.52 -10.43 -14.30
C ALA A 14 33.10 -9.94 -14.61
N PHE A 15 32.78 -9.73 -15.90
CA PHE A 15 31.44 -9.38 -16.34
C PHE A 15 30.42 -10.47 -16.02
N ALA A 16 30.75 -11.74 -16.31
CA ALA A 16 29.87 -12.86 -16.01
C ALA A 16 29.59 -12.99 -14.50
N LEU A 17 30.63 -12.85 -13.66
CA LEU A 17 30.48 -12.87 -12.21
C LEU A 17 29.61 -11.70 -11.73
N ALA A 18 29.87 -10.49 -12.22
CA ALA A 18 29.07 -9.32 -11.88
C ALA A 18 27.60 -9.50 -12.26
N LEU A 19 27.31 -10.09 -13.43
CA LEU A 19 25.96 -10.38 -13.87
C LEU A 19 25.26 -11.41 -12.96
N VAL A 20 25.95 -12.50 -12.59
CA VAL A 20 25.41 -13.51 -11.68
C VAL A 20 25.08 -12.90 -10.32
N PHE A 21 25.99 -12.11 -9.76
CA PHE A 21 25.73 -11.41 -8.49
C PHE A 21 24.56 -10.43 -8.62
N TYR A 22 24.55 -9.59 -9.65
CA TYR A 22 23.48 -8.63 -9.89
C TYR A 22 22.12 -9.33 -9.95
N VAL A 23 22.00 -10.39 -10.75
CA VAL A 23 20.78 -11.19 -10.89
C VAL A 23 20.38 -11.80 -9.54
N GLY A 24 21.31 -12.45 -8.84
CA GLY A 24 21.04 -13.05 -7.53
C GLY A 24 20.53 -12.05 -6.49
N PHE A 25 21.19 -10.90 -6.38
CA PHE A 25 20.77 -9.83 -5.48
C PHE A 25 19.43 -9.22 -5.90
N PHE A 26 19.23 -8.94 -7.19
CA PHE A 26 17.98 -8.39 -7.70
C PHE A 26 16.79 -9.28 -7.37
N TYR A 27 16.86 -10.57 -7.70
CA TYR A 27 15.78 -11.51 -7.38
C TYR A 27 15.63 -11.75 -5.88
N GLY A 28 16.72 -11.75 -5.11
CA GLY A 28 16.67 -11.86 -3.65
C GLY A 28 15.92 -10.68 -3.02
N VAL A 29 16.25 -9.45 -3.41
CA VAL A 29 15.58 -8.23 -2.94
C VAL A 29 14.11 -8.22 -3.36
N GLU A 30 13.82 -8.56 -4.62
CA GLU A 30 12.44 -8.57 -5.13
C GLU A 30 11.58 -9.64 -4.43
N HIS A 31 12.17 -10.80 -4.13
CA HIS A 31 11.52 -11.82 -3.32
C HIS A 31 11.24 -11.32 -1.90
N LEU A 32 12.24 -10.70 -1.24
CA LEU A 32 12.07 -10.14 0.09
C LEU A 32 10.97 -9.08 0.13
N ARG A 33 10.88 -8.23 -0.90
CA ARG A 33 9.84 -7.22 -1.06
C ARG A 33 8.45 -7.84 -1.15
N ARG A 34 8.25 -8.87 -1.98
CA ARG A 34 6.91 -9.39 -2.31
C ARG A 34 6.40 -10.50 -1.43
N ARG A 35 7.27 -11.23 -0.70
CA ARG A 35 6.90 -12.49 -0.01
C ARG A 35 5.72 -12.39 0.96
N ARG A 36 5.45 -11.21 1.51
CA ARG A 36 4.35 -10.98 2.48
C ARG A 36 3.07 -10.46 1.85
N GLY A 37 3.04 -10.13 0.56
CA GLY A 37 1.85 -9.61 -0.13
C GLY A 37 1.45 -8.17 0.26
N PRO A 38 0.71 -7.46 -0.60
CA PRO A 38 0.31 -6.07 -0.38
C PRO A 38 -0.91 -5.94 0.55
N TRP A 39 -1.24 -4.70 0.89
CA TRP A 39 -2.59 -4.36 1.35
C TRP A 39 -3.60 -4.47 0.21
N GLU A 40 -4.76 -5.02 0.52
CA GLU A 40 -5.90 -5.09 -0.40
C GLU A 40 -7.05 -4.26 0.17
N VAL A 41 -7.47 -3.23 -0.57
CA VAL A 41 -8.50 -2.29 -0.14
C VAL A 41 -9.61 -2.26 -1.16
N THR A 42 -10.79 -2.70 -0.75
CA THR A 42 -11.99 -2.75 -1.59
C THR A 42 -12.90 -1.59 -1.27
N PHE A 43 -13.17 -0.78 -2.28
CA PHE A 43 -14.05 0.38 -2.22
C PHE A 43 -15.41 -0.02 -2.79
N THR A 44 -16.48 0.30 -2.07
CA THR A 44 -17.83 0.05 -2.52
C THR A 44 -18.79 1.12 -1.98
N THR A 45 -20.01 1.10 -2.49
CA THR A 45 -21.12 1.92 -2.01
C THR A 45 -22.23 0.98 -1.56
N ASN A 46 -22.73 1.16 -0.33
CA ASN A 46 -23.82 0.32 0.16
C ASN A 46 -25.17 0.68 -0.49
N ALA A 47 -26.22 -0.10 -0.18
CA ALA A 47 -27.57 0.11 -0.72
C ALA A 47 -28.16 1.51 -0.40
N SER A 48 -27.64 2.19 0.62
CA SER A 48 -28.05 3.55 1.01
C SER A 48 -27.18 4.65 0.39
N GLY A 49 -26.28 4.33 -0.55
CA GLY A 49 -25.39 5.32 -1.18
C GLY A 49 -24.18 5.70 -0.33
N ARG A 50 -23.94 5.03 0.81
CA ARG A 50 -22.84 5.36 1.72
C ARG A 50 -21.55 4.66 1.30
N PRO A 51 -20.41 5.37 1.29
CA PRO A 51 -19.10 4.77 1.03
C PRO A 51 -18.76 3.72 2.09
N VAL A 52 -18.24 2.59 1.62
CA VAL A 52 -17.70 1.51 2.45
C VAL A 52 -16.32 1.13 1.92
N VAL A 53 -15.36 1.00 2.82
CA VAL A 53 -13.99 0.58 2.50
C VAL A 53 -13.64 -0.65 3.32
N ALA A 54 -13.40 -1.76 2.65
CA ALA A 54 -12.97 -3.00 3.28
C ALA A 54 -11.46 -3.16 3.10
N VAL A 55 -10.71 -3.16 4.19
CA VAL A 55 -9.24 -3.31 4.19
C VAL A 55 -8.85 -4.67 4.74
N GLY A 56 -7.96 -5.39 4.07
CA GLY A 56 -7.43 -6.66 4.53
C GLY A 56 -6.01 -6.93 4.05
N GLN A 57 -5.38 -7.96 4.64
CA GLN A 57 -4.05 -8.42 4.26
C GLN A 57 -4.00 -9.96 4.37
N PRO A 58 -4.18 -10.68 3.25
CA PRO A 58 -4.34 -12.14 3.28
C PRO A 58 -3.09 -12.91 3.72
N ALA A 59 -1.90 -12.49 3.28
CA ALA A 59 -0.67 -13.25 3.48
C ALA A 59 -0.10 -13.18 4.91
N LEU A 60 -0.55 -12.20 5.71
CA LEU A 60 -0.32 -12.07 7.15
C LEU A 60 -1.55 -12.48 7.97
N GLN A 61 -2.60 -13.01 7.32
CA GLN A 61 -3.86 -13.43 7.96
C GLN A 61 -4.54 -12.29 8.74
N ILE A 62 -4.34 -11.04 8.32
CA ILE A 62 -5.03 -9.88 8.90
C ILE A 62 -6.47 -9.91 8.39
N PRO A 63 -7.47 -9.96 9.29
CA PRO A 63 -8.86 -10.05 8.89
C PRO A 63 -9.30 -8.77 8.16
N THR A 64 -10.25 -8.94 7.25
CA THR A 64 -10.89 -7.79 6.60
C THR A 64 -11.70 -6.99 7.61
N ILE A 65 -11.46 -5.69 7.67
CA ILE A 65 -12.22 -4.71 8.46
C ILE A 65 -12.97 -3.80 7.50
N GLU A 66 -14.24 -3.53 7.82
CA GLU A 66 -15.06 -2.59 7.05
C GLU A 66 -15.10 -1.23 7.73
N LEU A 67 -14.83 -0.18 6.97
CA LEU A 67 -14.94 1.21 7.36
C LEU A 67 -16.16 1.80 6.67
N VAL A 68 -17.11 2.31 7.44
CA VAL A 68 -18.36 2.87 6.91
C VAL A 68 -18.42 4.36 7.24
N PHE A 69 -18.73 5.17 6.23
CA PHE A 69 -18.81 6.63 6.33
C PHE A 69 -20.27 7.08 6.25
N PRO A 70 -21.05 7.02 7.34
CA PRO A 70 -22.50 7.21 7.31
C PRO A 70 -22.96 8.64 6.99
N ALA A 71 -22.11 9.63 7.24
CA ALA A 71 -22.37 11.04 6.94
C ALA A 71 -22.12 11.39 5.46
N GLN A 72 -21.50 10.48 4.70
CA GLN A 72 -21.12 10.71 3.32
C GLN A 72 -22.06 9.98 2.36
N THR A 73 -22.33 10.62 1.23
CA THR A 73 -23.06 10.00 0.11
C THR A 73 -22.25 10.26 -1.14
N ASN A 74 -21.85 9.19 -1.82
CA ASN A 74 -21.13 9.27 -3.10
C ASN A 74 -22.02 8.75 -4.22
N ALA A 75 -21.68 9.12 -5.45
CA ALA A 75 -22.21 8.43 -6.62
C ALA A 75 -21.95 6.91 -6.46
N PRO A 76 -22.96 6.05 -6.71
CA PRO A 76 -22.78 4.62 -6.63
C PRO A 76 -21.63 4.18 -7.54
N LEU A 77 -20.68 3.42 -6.99
CA LEU A 77 -19.70 2.75 -7.82
C LEU A 77 -20.40 1.67 -8.67
N PRO A 78 -19.93 1.39 -9.90
CA PRO A 78 -20.48 0.33 -10.75
C PRO A 78 -20.43 -1.07 -10.13
N GLY A 79 -19.63 -1.23 -9.07
CA GLY A 79 -19.45 -2.42 -8.27
C GLY A 79 -18.29 -2.25 -7.28
N PRO A 80 -17.98 -3.26 -6.47
CA PRO A 80 -16.78 -3.26 -5.63
C PRO A 80 -15.52 -3.14 -6.47
N GLN A 81 -14.63 -2.22 -6.10
CA GLN A 81 -13.33 -2.01 -6.76
C GLN A 81 -12.20 -2.25 -5.76
N THR A 82 -11.36 -3.26 -6.02
CA THR A 82 -10.22 -3.59 -5.15
C THR A 82 -8.93 -2.97 -5.68
N VAL A 83 -8.26 -2.19 -4.85
CA VAL A 83 -6.93 -1.63 -5.10
C VAL A 83 -5.91 -2.43 -4.30
N ARG A 84 -4.83 -2.85 -4.99
CA ARG A 84 -3.70 -3.57 -4.40
C ARG A 84 -2.51 -2.62 -4.32
N PHE A 85 -2.05 -2.33 -3.11
CA PHE A 85 -0.91 -1.43 -2.89
C PHE A 85 0.42 -2.19 -3.00
N ASP A 86 0.81 -2.56 -4.22
CA ASP A 86 2.05 -3.30 -4.53
C ASP A 86 3.06 -2.52 -5.39
N GLN A 87 2.72 -1.29 -5.81
CA GLN A 87 3.57 -0.43 -6.63
C GLN A 87 3.85 0.90 -5.92
N PRO A 88 5.03 1.52 -6.14
CA PRO A 88 5.43 2.75 -5.46
C PRO A 88 4.77 4.01 -6.03
N ALA A 89 4.09 3.92 -7.17
CA ALA A 89 3.41 5.05 -7.78
C ALA A 89 2.10 5.36 -7.04
N THR A 90 1.73 6.64 -6.97
CA THR A 90 0.44 7.07 -6.43
C THR A 90 -0.68 6.38 -7.22
N GLN A 91 -1.35 5.42 -6.59
CA GLN A 91 -2.46 4.71 -7.19
C GLN A 91 -3.72 5.57 -7.14
N ALA A 92 -4.42 5.67 -8.27
CA ALA A 92 -5.76 6.23 -8.29
C ALA A 92 -6.69 5.32 -7.47
N ILE A 93 -7.40 5.91 -6.51
CA ILE A 93 -8.40 5.23 -5.71
C ILE A 93 -9.79 5.81 -6.01
N PRO A 94 -10.87 5.03 -5.84
CA PRO A 94 -12.22 5.45 -6.26
C PRO A 94 -12.76 6.70 -5.54
N PHE A 95 -12.31 6.96 -4.32
CA PHE A 95 -12.60 8.19 -3.58
C PHE A 95 -11.53 8.44 -2.52
N GLY A 96 -11.32 9.72 -2.19
CA GLY A 96 -10.26 10.18 -1.31
C GLY A 96 -8.91 10.27 -2.01
N MET A 97 -7.82 10.20 -1.25
CA MET A 97 -6.46 10.23 -1.79
C MET A 97 -5.48 9.39 -0.97
N VAL A 98 -4.41 8.95 -1.61
CA VAL A 98 -3.27 8.30 -0.95
C VAL A 98 -2.33 9.40 -0.43
N LYS A 99 -2.19 9.56 0.89
CA LYS A 99 -1.28 10.54 1.51
C LYS A 99 0.14 10.02 1.62
N PHE A 100 0.28 8.72 1.88
CA PHE A 100 1.57 8.06 2.06
C PHE A 100 1.51 6.62 1.60
N LEU A 101 2.60 6.15 1.01
CA LEU A 101 2.74 4.80 0.47
C LEU A 101 4.20 4.36 0.57
N ASP A 102 4.45 3.33 1.36
CA ASP A 102 5.72 2.59 1.37
C ASP A 102 5.49 1.18 0.84
N THR A 103 6.13 0.85 -0.28
CA THR A 103 6.11 -0.50 -0.86
C THR A 103 7.51 -1.12 -0.92
N THR A 104 8.47 -0.61 -0.16
CA THR A 104 9.86 -1.11 -0.11
C THR A 104 9.90 -2.58 0.30
N VAL A 105 9.10 -2.94 1.31
CA VAL A 105 8.81 -4.32 1.70
C VAL A 105 7.33 -4.43 2.02
N LEU A 106 6.63 -5.32 1.31
CA LEU A 106 5.19 -5.47 1.47
C LEU A 106 4.84 -6.13 2.83
N PRO A 107 3.65 -5.83 3.38
CA PRO A 107 2.64 -4.91 2.84
C PRO A 107 2.98 -3.43 3.04
N GLY A 108 4.05 -3.11 3.79
CA GLY A 108 4.49 -1.75 4.07
C GLY A 108 3.44 -0.95 4.83
N THR A 109 3.49 0.37 4.65
CA THR A 109 2.54 1.32 5.25
C THR A 109 1.79 2.04 4.14
N VAL A 110 0.48 2.18 4.32
CA VAL A 110 -0.40 2.93 3.42
C VAL A 110 -1.22 3.89 4.28
N THR A 111 -1.22 5.18 3.94
CA THR A 111 -2.06 6.17 4.59
C THR A 111 -3.01 6.77 3.57
N LEU A 112 -4.30 6.67 3.83
CA LEU A 112 -5.37 7.24 3.03
C LEU A 112 -5.98 8.44 3.74
N ASP A 113 -6.34 9.46 2.97
CA ASP A 113 -7.30 10.49 3.37
C ASP A 113 -8.66 10.13 2.78
N LEU A 114 -9.60 9.69 3.62
CA LEU A 114 -10.95 9.36 3.20
C LEU A 114 -11.94 10.26 3.93
N PHE A 115 -12.47 11.25 3.20
CA PHE A 115 -13.48 12.18 3.72
C PHE A 115 -13.05 12.96 4.96
N GLY A 116 -11.76 13.32 5.05
CA GLY A 116 -11.19 14.03 6.20
C GLY A 116 -10.73 13.13 7.35
N HIS A 117 -10.81 11.80 7.17
CA HIS A 117 -10.21 10.83 8.08
C HIS A 117 -8.85 10.38 7.55
N GLU A 118 -7.85 10.43 8.41
CA GLU A 118 -6.54 9.86 8.13
C GLU A 118 -6.51 8.41 8.60
N ILE A 119 -6.38 7.48 7.65
CA ILE A 119 -6.46 6.05 7.91
C ILE A 119 -5.16 5.40 7.46
N GLU A 120 -4.41 4.86 8.40
CA GLU A 120 -3.10 4.26 8.18
C GLU A 120 -3.11 2.76 8.47
N PHE A 121 -2.63 1.98 7.50
CA PHE A 121 -2.55 0.53 7.57
C PHE A 121 -1.13 0.11 7.93
N LEU A 122 -0.95 -0.49 9.12
CA LEU A 122 0.29 -1.15 9.51
C LEU A 122 0.03 -2.63 9.81
N PRO A 123 1.01 -3.52 9.59
CA PRO A 123 0.86 -4.94 9.94
C PRO A 123 0.45 -5.17 11.39
N ARG A 124 0.90 -4.30 12.30
CA ARG A 124 0.64 -4.41 13.74
C ARG A 124 -0.73 -3.88 14.17
N THR A 125 -1.24 -2.85 13.50
CA THR A 125 -2.44 -2.13 13.95
C THR A 125 -3.01 -1.29 12.80
N LEU A 126 -4.31 -1.03 12.87
CA LEU A 126 -4.97 -0.01 12.06
C LEU A 126 -4.93 1.30 12.83
N ILE A 127 -4.50 2.41 12.23
CA ILE A 127 -4.58 3.72 12.88
C ILE A 127 -5.64 4.54 12.16
N ILE A 128 -6.55 5.15 12.90
CA ILE A 128 -7.59 6.04 12.39
C ILE A 128 -7.50 7.33 13.19
N ASP A 129 -7.30 8.45 12.52
CA ASP A 129 -7.18 9.77 13.14
C ASP A 129 -6.20 9.76 14.33
N LYS A 130 -5.04 9.13 14.14
CA LYS A 130 -3.96 8.96 15.13
C LYS A 130 -4.29 8.06 16.33
N HIS A 131 -5.42 7.37 16.32
CA HIS A 131 -5.81 6.40 17.34
C HIS A 131 -5.60 4.97 16.84
N GLU A 132 -4.98 4.13 17.67
CA GLU A 132 -4.73 2.73 17.31
C GLU A 132 -5.99 1.86 17.50
N HIS A 133 -6.25 1.03 16.51
CA HIS A 133 -7.32 0.04 16.46
C HIS A 133 -6.71 -1.34 16.17
N PRO A 134 -6.77 -2.30 17.11
CA PRO A 134 -6.25 -3.62 16.86
C PRO A 134 -7.03 -4.31 15.73
N TRP A 135 -6.31 -5.06 14.90
CA TRP A 135 -6.91 -5.93 13.90
C TRP A 135 -7.76 -6.99 14.60
N ARG A 136 -9.08 -6.92 14.41
CA ARG A 136 -10.04 -7.88 14.98
C ARG A 136 -11.00 -8.35 13.89
N PRO A 137 -11.33 -9.65 13.83
CA PRO A 137 -12.26 -10.18 12.84
C PRO A 137 -13.63 -9.53 12.88
N ALA A 138 -14.29 -9.47 11.72
CA ALA A 138 -15.69 -9.06 11.57
C ALA A 138 -16.04 -7.71 12.22
N ARG A 139 -15.05 -6.80 12.27
CA ARG A 139 -15.24 -5.47 12.83
C ARG A 139 -15.68 -4.52 11.72
N THR A 140 -16.87 -3.95 11.89
CA THR A 140 -17.26 -2.74 11.17
C THR A 140 -16.93 -1.54 12.07
N ILE A 141 -16.19 -0.57 11.53
CA ILE A 141 -15.87 0.70 12.20
C ILE A 141 -16.66 1.80 11.49
N THR A 142 -17.53 2.47 12.24
CA THR A 142 -18.30 3.61 11.74
C THR A 142 -17.54 4.90 12.01
N LEU A 143 -17.31 5.68 10.96
CA LEU A 143 -16.55 6.94 11.00
C LEU A 143 -17.52 8.12 10.88
N THR A 144 -17.91 8.67 12.03
CA THR A 144 -18.95 9.72 12.17
C THR A 144 -18.43 11.13 12.42
N ASN A 145 -17.12 11.32 12.63
CA ASN A 145 -16.61 12.61 13.08
C ASN A 145 -16.48 13.64 11.95
N THR A 146 -16.79 14.89 12.29
CA THR A 146 -16.42 16.12 11.59
C THR A 146 -14.92 16.11 11.25
N PRO A 147 -14.50 16.58 10.06
CA PRO A 147 -13.09 16.57 9.64
C PRO A 147 -12.19 17.13 10.73
N GLY A 148 -11.13 16.40 11.08
CA GLY A 148 -10.02 17.01 11.81
C GLY A 148 -9.47 18.20 11.01
N PRO A 149 -8.87 19.22 11.67
CA PRO A 149 -8.34 20.38 10.95
C PRO A 149 -7.45 19.91 9.79
N PRO A 150 -7.59 20.50 8.58
CA PRO A 150 -6.76 20.12 7.45
C PRO A 150 -5.29 20.22 7.87
N ALA A 151 -4.51 19.19 7.54
CA ALA A 151 -3.07 19.21 7.74
C ALA A 151 -2.51 20.51 7.15
N PRO A 152 -1.61 21.22 7.84
CA PRO A 152 -1.01 22.43 7.29
C PRO A 152 -0.45 22.11 5.91
N ALA A 153 -0.80 22.95 4.93
CA ALA A 153 -0.35 22.81 3.55
C ALA A 153 1.17 22.57 3.55
N ALA A 154 1.59 21.51 2.87
CA ALA A 154 3.02 21.26 2.67
C ALA A 154 3.65 22.55 2.10
N PRO A 155 4.83 22.98 2.59
CA PRO A 155 5.49 24.14 2.04
C PRO A 155 5.71 23.92 0.55
N SER A 156 5.25 24.87 -0.26
CA SER A 156 5.57 24.93 -1.68
C SER A 156 7.09 24.93 -1.85
N PRO A 157 7.63 24.24 -2.88
CA PRO A 157 9.07 24.18 -3.15
C PRO A 157 9.67 25.56 -3.41
#